data_AF-A0A1T4LTX0-F1
#
_entry.id   AF-A0A1T4LTX0-F1
#
_cell.length_a   1.000
_cell.length_b   1.000
_cell.length_c   1.000
_cell.angle_alpha   90.00
_cell.angle_beta   90.00
_cell.angle_gamma   90.00
#
_symmetry.space_group_name_H-M   'P 1'
#
loop_
_entity.id
_entity.type
_entity.pdbx_description
1 polymer ?
#
loop_
_entity_poly.entity_id
_entity_poly.type
_entity_poly.pdbx_seq_one_letter_code
_entity_poly.pdbx_strand_id
1 'polypeptide(L)'
;MYNMENEILKEIIKWIVNNKEWLFSGLGIIILGGVVKKFFFKNEPTLIHKQNVSENGMAVQAGRDVIIGIDEKRAREINAESLAIAKKDFSYEAEQKVADRVQKLEDRVMPRLYRIEGALQNFADPSFQVFLTKANKAAACTDRESDYDLLSELLIHRIEKKDSRKDQIGLNKAVEIVDQITDEALSGLTIFFAVSQYSPVAGFLDQGLSILDNLYNKLPLTNLPVSKDWLEELDVLDAVRVSSMGTLKKLEQYWSEKFTGFVTAGIKKNGDKWNDISNMLNNCGLSANFLITNTLLDDYVLIPVVDENAIDSFVQTRIVVPEGRMDFCPFSDEQKQVLHQIFSMYDKSPDLLNKVKNAFVEKLDSFEAIKTVRLWWNSIPHAITVTAVGRVLAHANAKRCDPSIPNLN
;
A
#
# COMPACT_ATOMS: atom_id res chain seq x y z
N MET A 1 -2.66 -66.88 -7.29
CA MET A 1 -2.65 -65.40 -7.18
C MET A 1 -2.32 -64.91 -5.77
N TYR A 2 -2.85 -65.50 -4.70
CA TYR A 2 -2.61 -65.04 -3.30
C TYR A 2 -1.15 -65.12 -2.81
N ASN A 3 -0.33 -66.02 -3.35
CA ASN A 3 1.09 -66.15 -2.95
C ASN A 3 2.04 -65.17 -3.67
N MET A 4 1.63 -64.57 -4.79
CA MET A 4 2.47 -63.64 -5.56
C MET A 4 2.40 -62.22 -4.97
N GLU A 5 1.26 -61.84 -4.41
CA GLU A 5 1.05 -60.54 -3.74
C GLU A 5 1.84 -60.44 -2.42
N ASN A 6 2.03 -61.55 -1.70
CA ASN A 6 2.78 -61.56 -0.43
C ASN A 6 4.30 -61.40 -0.60
N GLU A 7 4.87 -61.89 -1.69
CA GLU A 7 6.31 -61.71 -1.97
C GLU A 7 6.62 -60.27 -2.42
N ILE A 8 5.76 -59.67 -3.23
CA ILE A 8 5.87 -58.26 -3.63
C ILE A 8 5.75 -57.35 -2.41
N LEU A 9 4.84 -57.66 -1.48
CA LEU A 9 4.67 -56.88 -0.25
C LEU A 9 5.92 -56.94 0.64
N LYS A 10 6.56 -58.11 0.74
CA LYS A 10 7.82 -58.26 1.50
C LYS A 10 8.97 -57.46 0.87
N GLU A 11 9.10 -57.47 -0.45
CA GLU A 11 10.11 -56.67 -1.15
C GLU A 11 9.91 -55.17 -0.96
N ILE A 12 8.66 -54.69 -1.03
CA ILE A 12 8.31 -53.29 -0.79
C ILE A 12 8.66 -52.89 0.65
N ILE A 13 8.32 -53.72 1.64
CA ILE A 13 8.65 -53.44 3.04
C ILE A 13 10.17 -53.40 3.25
N LYS A 14 10.91 -54.32 2.63
CA LYS A 14 12.38 -54.36 2.69
C LYS A 14 13.01 -53.11 2.06
N TRP A 15 12.46 -52.65 0.94
CA TRP A 15 12.90 -51.42 0.27
C TRP A 15 12.63 -50.16 1.12
N ILE A 16 11.46 -50.08 1.77
CA ILE A 16 11.09 -48.96 2.64
C ILE A 16 12.03 -48.87 3.86
N VAL A 17 12.32 -50.00 4.50
CA VAL A 17 13.22 -50.04 5.67
C VAL A 17 14.65 -49.63 5.29
N ASN A 18 15.11 -50.01 4.10
CA ASN A 18 16.45 -49.69 3.61
C ASN A 18 16.59 -48.24 3.08
N ASN A 19 15.49 -47.54 2.79
CA ASN A 19 15.49 -46.18 2.27
C ASN A 19 14.81 -45.18 3.24
N LYS A 20 14.83 -45.42 4.55
CA LYS A 20 14.02 -44.70 5.55
C LYS A 20 14.25 -43.18 5.71
N GLU A 21 15.22 -42.59 5.01
CA GLU A 21 15.50 -41.14 5.12
C GLU A 21 14.37 -40.26 4.55
N TRP A 22 13.61 -40.75 3.56
CA TRP A 22 12.46 -40.01 3.01
C TRP A 22 11.21 -40.06 3.91
N LEU A 23 11.14 -40.96 4.90
CA LEU A 23 9.97 -41.14 5.77
C LEU A 23 9.70 -39.94 6.70
N PHE A 24 10.73 -39.13 6.97
CA PHE A 24 10.62 -37.89 7.75
C PHE A 24 10.62 -36.63 6.89
N SER A 25 10.65 -36.77 5.56
CA SER A 25 10.32 -35.66 4.66
C SER A 25 8.80 -35.45 4.64
N GLY A 26 8.34 -34.21 4.44
CA GLY A 26 6.90 -33.90 4.39
C GLY A 26 6.10 -34.73 3.38
N LEU A 27 6.76 -35.30 2.36
CA LEU A 27 6.20 -36.25 1.39
C LEU A 27 5.89 -37.64 1.98
N GLY A 28 6.68 -38.11 2.97
CA GLY A 28 6.56 -39.45 3.54
C GLY A 28 5.31 -39.66 4.40
N ILE A 29 4.91 -38.62 5.13
CA ILE A 29 3.72 -38.65 6.02
C ILE A 29 2.41 -38.70 5.20
N ILE A 30 2.38 -38.04 4.04
CA ILE A 30 1.20 -37.95 3.17
C ILE A 30 0.90 -39.31 2.51
N ILE A 31 1.93 -40.02 2.05
CA ILE A 31 1.78 -41.32 1.38
C ILE A 31 1.26 -42.39 2.35
N LEU A 32 1.82 -42.46 3.57
CA LEU A 32 1.38 -43.41 4.59
C LEU A 32 -0.05 -43.15 5.08
N GLY A 33 -0.43 -41.89 5.28
CA GLY A 33 -1.80 -41.51 5.65
C GLY A 33 -2.84 -41.90 4.60
N GLY A 34 -2.49 -41.80 3.31
CA GLY A 34 -3.35 -42.22 2.20
C GLY A 34 -3.55 -43.74 2.12
N VAL A 35 -2.49 -44.53 2.37
CA VAL A 35 -2.56 -46.00 2.32
C VAL A 35 -3.36 -46.55 3.50
N VAL A 36 -3.18 -46.02 4.72
CA VAL A 36 -3.95 -46.43 5.90
C VAL A 36 -5.44 -46.12 5.72
N LYS A 37 -5.78 -44.93 5.19
CA LYS A 37 -7.17 -44.55 4.93
C LYS A 37 -7.84 -45.43 3.87
N LYS A 38 -7.10 -45.84 2.83
CA LYS A 38 -7.61 -46.68 1.74
C LYS A 38 -7.85 -48.13 2.13
N PHE A 39 -7.11 -48.65 3.12
CA PHE A 39 -7.22 -50.06 3.53
C PHE A 39 -8.07 -50.29 4.79
N PHE A 40 -8.21 -49.31 5.70
CA PHE A 40 -8.82 -49.54 7.02
C PHE A 40 -10.20 -48.91 7.26
N PHE A 41 -10.68 -47.99 6.42
CA PHE A 41 -12.00 -47.38 6.60
C PHE A 41 -12.94 -47.71 5.43
N LYS A 42 -13.92 -48.59 5.67
CA LYS A 42 -14.94 -48.97 4.69
C LYS A 42 -16.35 -48.68 5.23
N ASN A 43 -17.08 -47.91 4.42
CA ASN A 43 -18.53 -47.69 4.32
C ASN A 43 -19.22 -46.76 5.34
N GLU A 44 -19.75 -45.64 4.81
CA GLU A 44 -20.94 -44.94 5.32
C GLU A 44 -22.04 -44.94 4.24
N PRO A 45 -23.34 -44.88 4.61
CA PRO A 45 -24.46 -45.08 3.70
C PRO A 45 -24.63 -43.90 2.73
N THR A 46 -24.90 -44.21 1.46
CA THR A 46 -25.14 -43.24 0.39
C THR A 46 -26.56 -42.67 0.42
N LEU A 47 -26.69 -41.39 0.75
CA LEU A 47 -27.89 -40.59 0.45
C LEU A 47 -27.88 -40.24 -1.05
N ILE A 48 -28.87 -40.73 -1.79
CA ILE A 48 -29.02 -40.43 -3.22
C ILE A 48 -29.87 -39.17 -3.37
N HIS A 49 -29.24 -38.06 -3.77
CA HIS A 49 -29.93 -36.85 -4.20
C HIS A 49 -29.89 -36.76 -5.72
N LYS A 50 -31.04 -36.63 -6.39
CA LYS A 50 -31.13 -36.48 -7.85
C LYS A 50 -31.24 -35.00 -8.21
N GLN A 51 -30.36 -34.55 -9.09
CA GLN A 51 -30.33 -33.18 -9.61
C GLN A 51 -30.40 -33.21 -11.14
N ASN A 52 -31.23 -32.37 -11.74
CA ASN A 52 -31.34 -32.25 -13.20
C ASN A 52 -30.48 -31.08 -13.68
N VAL A 53 -29.63 -31.33 -14.67
CA VAL A 53 -28.67 -30.37 -15.22
C VAL A 53 -28.94 -30.18 -16.71
N SER A 54 -28.89 -28.92 -17.19
CA SER A 54 -29.09 -28.59 -18.61
C SER A 54 -27.89 -29.02 -19.48
N GLU A 55 -28.04 -29.02 -20.81
CA GLU A 55 -27.08 -29.59 -21.78
C GLU A 55 -25.62 -29.08 -21.66
N ASN A 56 -25.36 -27.96 -20.98
CA ASN A 56 -24.01 -27.43 -20.72
C ASN A 56 -23.69 -27.20 -19.22
N GLY A 57 -24.52 -27.68 -18.30
CA GLY A 57 -24.28 -27.52 -16.87
C GLY A 57 -23.39 -28.62 -16.30
N MET A 58 -22.63 -28.31 -15.24
CA MET A 58 -21.85 -29.29 -14.48
C MET A 58 -22.49 -29.47 -13.10
N ALA A 59 -22.87 -30.71 -12.76
CA ALA A 59 -23.29 -31.06 -11.40
C ALA A 59 -22.08 -31.42 -10.54
N VAL A 60 -21.91 -30.74 -9.40
CA VAL A 60 -20.90 -31.08 -8.39
C VAL A 60 -21.61 -31.42 -7.09
N GLN A 61 -21.39 -32.64 -6.59
CA GLN A 61 -21.97 -33.12 -5.34
C GLN A 61 -20.83 -33.40 -4.35
N ALA A 62 -20.79 -32.68 -3.23
CA ALA A 62 -19.84 -32.92 -2.15
C ALA A 62 -20.53 -33.01 -0.79
N GLY A 63 -19.93 -33.79 0.12
CA GLY A 63 -20.40 -33.96 1.50
C GLY A 63 -19.99 -32.85 2.47
N ARG A 64 -19.32 -31.80 1.97
CA ARG A 64 -18.90 -30.55 2.64
C ARG A 64 -18.83 -29.43 1.58
N ASP A 65 -18.41 -28.23 1.97
CA ASP A 65 -18.31 -27.06 1.07
C ASP A 65 -17.53 -27.39 -0.21
N VAL A 66 -18.13 -27.09 -1.36
CA VAL A 66 -17.49 -27.14 -2.68
C VAL A 66 -16.88 -25.77 -2.95
N ILE A 67 -15.55 -25.64 -2.84
CA ILE A 67 -14.85 -24.48 -3.37
C ILE A 67 -14.69 -24.71 -4.88
N ILE A 68 -15.47 -24.00 -5.70
CA ILE A 68 -15.30 -23.98 -7.15
C ILE A 68 -14.23 -22.92 -7.46
N GLY A 69 -12.99 -23.35 -7.75
CA GLY A 69 -11.88 -22.45 -8.10
C GLY A 69 -10.54 -22.89 -7.53
N ILE A 70 -9.56 -21.99 -7.52
CA ILE A 70 -8.24 -22.22 -6.89
C ILE A 70 -8.38 -22.14 -5.37
N ASP A 71 -8.12 -23.26 -4.68
CA ASP A 71 -7.96 -23.31 -3.23
C ASP A 71 -6.49 -23.06 -2.82
N GLU A 72 -6.23 -22.96 -1.52
CA GLU A 72 -4.86 -22.71 -1.02
C GLU A 72 -3.87 -23.77 -1.50
N LYS A 73 -4.28 -25.04 -1.44
CA LYS A 73 -3.43 -26.15 -1.88
C LYS A 73 -3.02 -25.96 -3.34
N ARG A 74 -3.97 -25.67 -4.22
CA ARG A 74 -3.70 -25.46 -5.64
C ARG A 74 -2.88 -24.18 -5.88
N ALA A 75 -3.10 -23.10 -5.11
CA ALA A 75 -2.27 -21.90 -5.20
C ALA A 75 -0.80 -22.18 -4.86
N ARG A 76 -0.53 -22.99 -3.83
CA ARG A 76 0.83 -23.43 -3.46
C ARG A 76 1.45 -24.33 -4.53
N GLU A 77 0.67 -25.24 -5.11
CA GLU A 77 1.12 -26.05 -6.26
C GLU A 77 1.52 -25.16 -7.45
N ILE A 78 0.71 -24.15 -7.78
CA ILE A 78 1.02 -23.18 -8.85
C ILE A 78 2.27 -22.34 -8.51
N ASN A 79 2.47 -21.98 -7.23
CA ASN A 79 3.71 -21.33 -6.82
C ASN A 79 4.94 -22.23 -7.02
N ALA A 80 4.83 -23.51 -6.67
CA ALA A 80 5.89 -24.49 -6.89
C ALA A 80 6.18 -24.69 -8.40
N GLU A 81 5.14 -24.68 -9.24
CA GLU A 81 5.28 -24.69 -10.70
C GLU A 81 6.02 -23.44 -11.21
N SER A 82 5.67 -22.23 -10.71
CA SER A 82 6.40 -20.99 -11.03
C SER A 82 7.85 -21.00 -10.54
N LEU A 83 8.11 -21.55 -9.34
CA LEU A 83 9.46 -21.74 -8.82
C LEU A 83 10.29 -22.66 -9.73
N ALA A 84 9.71 -23.75 -10.22
CA ALA A 84 10.40 -24.64 -11.16
C ALA A 84 10.78 -23.93 -12.47
N ILE A 85 9.98 -22.94 -12.92
CA ILE A 85 10.33 -22.08 -14.05
C ILE A 85 11.47 -21.14 -13.68
N ALA A 86 11.39 -20.45 -12.53
CA ALA A 86 12.43 -19.54 -12.07
C ALA A 86 13.80 -20.22 -11.89
N LYS A 87 13.80 -21.47 -11.40
CA LYS A 87 15.01 -22.29 -11.20
C LYS A 87 15.83 -22.52 -12.47
N LYS A 88 15.23 -22.42 -13.66
CA LYS A 88 15.94 -22.64 -14.95
C LYS A 88 17.08 -21.65 -15.19
N ASP A 89 17.09 -20.51 -14.52
CA ASP A 89 18.14 -19.50 -14.64
C ASP A 89 19.32 -19.75 -13.68
N PHE A 90 19.19 -20.72 -12.76
CA PHE A 90 20.15 -20.99 -11.70
C PHE A 90 20.81 -22.36 -11.88
N SER A 91 22.03 -22.51 -11.38
CA SER A 91 22.72 -23.80 -11.39
C SER A 91 22.17 -24.73 -10.31
N TYR A 92 22.47 -26.02 -10.44
CA TYR A 92 22.06 -27.05 -9.48
C TYR A 92 22.51 -26.73 -8.05
N GLU A 93 23.74 -26.23 -7.89
CA GLU A 93 24.32 -25.88 -6.59
C GLU A 93 23.55 -24.76 -5.87
N ALA A 94 22.85 -23.91 -6.62
CA ALA A 94 22.06 -22.82 -6.06
C ALA A 94 20.63 -23.24 -5.69
N GLU A 95 20.15 -24.41 -6.12
CA GLU A 95 18.74 -24.77 -6.05
C GLU A 95 18.16 -24.77 -4.63
N GLN A 96 18.91 -25.27 -3.65
CA GLN A 96 18.45 -25.29 -2.26
C GLN A 96 18.29 -23.87 -1.73
N LYS A 97 19.29 -23.01 -1.97
CA LYS A 97 19.25 -21.60 -1.55
C LYS A 97 18.11 -20.84 -2.23
N VAL A 98 17.87 -21.10 -3.51
CA VAL A 98 16.73 -20.54 -4.26
C VAL A 98 15.41 -20.98 -3.64
N ALA A 99 15.25 -22.27 -3.32
CA ALA A 99 14.03 -22.80 -2.70
C ALA A 99 13.77 -22.18 -1.33
N ASP A 100 14.80 -22.11 -0.47
CA ASP A 100 14.68 -21.53 0.87
C ASP A 100 14.25 -20.05 0.81
N ARG A 101 14.83 -19.28 -0.13
CA ARG A 101 14.50 -17.87 -0.31
C ARG A 101 13.11 -17.64 -0.89
N VAL A 102 12.65 -18.48 -1.81
CA VAL A 102 11.28 -18.37 -2.34
C VAL A 102 10.25 -18.83 -1.31
N GLN A 103 10.57 -19.80 -0.47
CA GLN A 103 9.72 -20.19 0.66
C GLN A 103 9.48 -19.01 1.62
N LYS A 104 10.51 -18.22 1.91
CA LYS A 104 10.39 -16.99 2.70
C LYS A 104 9.41 -15.98 2.13
N LEU A 105 9.30 -15.86 0.80
CA LEU A 105 8.29 -15.02 0.16
C LEU A 105 6.90 -15.66 0.29
N GLU A 106 6.78 -16.95 0.03
CA GLU A 106 5.52 -17.69 0.10
C GLU A 106 4.89 -17.58 1.51
N ASP A 107 5.70 -17.74 2.55
CA ASP A 107 5.28 -17.68 3.95
C ASP A 107 4.72 -16.31 4.35
N ARG A 108 5.14 -15.23 3.67
CA ARG A 108 4.62 -13.88 3.89
C ARG A 108 3.35 -13.59 3.11
N VAL A 109 3.32 -14.01 1.85
CA VAL A 109 2.25 -13.61 0.93
C VAL A 109 1.01 -14.48 1.07
N MET A 110 1.15 -15.80 1.24
CA MET A 110 0.00 -16.73 1.27
C MET A 110 -1.00 -16.42 2.40
N PRO A 111 -0.56 -16.18 3.66
CA PRO A 111 -1.49 -15.83 4.75
C PRO A 111 -2.25 -14.53 4.50
N ARG A 112 -1.66 -13.59 3.76
CA ARG A 112 -2.27 -12.30 3.41
C ARG A 112 -3.30 -12.47 2.30
N LEU A 113 -2.99 -13.24 1.26
CA LEU A 113 -3.91 -13.52 0.17
C LEU A 113 -5.16 -14.27 0.64
N TYR A 114 -5.04 -15.16 1.64
CA TYR A 114 -6.19 -15.85 2.22
C TYR A 114 -7.23 -14.89 2.82
N ARG A 115 -6.79 -13.72 3.31
CA ARG A 115 -7.67 -12.70 3.91
C ARG A 115 -8.36 -11.82 2.87
N ILE A 116 -7.99 -11.95 1.60
CA ILE A 116 -8.53 -11.15 0.50
C ILE A 116 -9.47 -12.03 -0.31
N GLU A 117 -10.75 -11.67 -0.32
CA GLU A 117 -11.78 -12.43 -1.04
C GLU A 117 -11.43 -12.56 -2.53
N GLY A 118 -11.46 -13.80 -3.03
CA GLY A 118 -11.18 -14.10 -4.44
C GLY A 118 -9.71 -13.96 -4.85
N ALA A 119 -8.78 -13.60 -3.96
CA ALA A 119 -7.38 -13.38 -4.33
C ALA A 119 -6.72 -14.62 -4.92
N LEU A 120 -7.00 -15.80 -4.37
CA LEU A 120 -6.43 -17.07 -4.87
C LEU A 120 -6.84 -17.39 -6.32
N GLN A 121 -7.97 -16.87 -6.80
CA GLN A 121 -8.40 -17.09 -8.19
C GLN A 121 -7.42 -16.46 -9.20
N ASN A 122 -6.64 -15.45 -8.79
CA ASN A 122 -5.63 -14.84 -9.67
C ASN A 122 -4.50 -15.81 -10.02
N PHE A 123 -4.27 -16.89 -9.25
CA PHE A 123 -3.27 -17.90 -9.61
C PHE A 123 -3.63 -18.66 -10.89
N ALA A 124 -4.90 -18.68 -11.30
CA ALA A 124 -5.29 -19.24 -12.59
C ALA A 124 -4.95 -18.32 -13.79
N ASP A 125 -4.67 -17.04 -13.54
CA ASP A 125 -4.40 -16.05 -14.59
C ASP A 125 -2.93 -16.15 -15.07
N PRO A 126 -2.69 -16.35 -16.38
CA PRO A 126 -1.34 -16.45 -16.92
C PRO A 126 -0.48 -15.20 -16.70
N SER A 127 -1.08 -13.99 -16.74
CA SER A 127 -0.34 -12.75 -16.48
C SER A 127 0.12 -12.66 -15.03
N PHE A 128 -0.71 -13.11 -14.09
CA PHE A 128 -0.32 -13.21 -12.69
C PHE A 128 0.77 -14.27 -12.48
N GLN A 129 0.70 -15.44 -13.13
CA GLN A 129 1.76 -16.46 -13.04
C GLN A 129 3.12 -15.95 -13.56
N VAL A 130 3.12 -15.17 -14.64
CA VAL A 130 4.34 -14.50 -15.14
C VAL A 130 4.89 -13.52 -14.09
N PHE A 131 4.01 -12.72 -13.47
CA PHE A 131 4.40 -11.80 -12.41
C PHE A 131 4.94 -12.53 -11.17
N LEU A 132 4.30 -13.62 -10.75
CA LEU A 132 4.73 -14.48 -9.65
C LEU A 132 6.11 -15.09 -9.93
N THR A 133 6.37 -15.53 -11.17
CA THR A 133 7.69 -16.02 -11.58
C THR A 133 8.76 -14.95 -11.43
N LYS A 134 8.47 -13.69 -11.79
CA LYS A 134 9.41 -12.57 -11.58
C LYS A 134 9.66 -12.29 -10.09
N ALA A 135 8.61 -12.31 -9.28
CA ALA A 135 8.73 -12.17 -7.83
C ALA A 135 9.59 -13.29 -7.22
N ASN A 136 9.42 -14.54 -7.67
CA ASN A 136 10.24 -15.67 -7.24
C ASN A 136 11.71 -15.51 -7.65
N LYS A 137 12.00 -14.95 -8.83
CA LYS A 137 13.38 -14.64 -9.24
C LYS A 137 14.01 -13.55 -8.35
N ALA A 138 13.31 -12.45 -8.11
CA ALA A 138 13.79 -11.40 -7.21
C ALA A 138 14.02 -11.92 -5.78
N ALA A 139 13.07 -12.71 -5.26
CA ALA A 139 13.21 -13.38 -3.96
C ALA A 139 14.42 -14.32 -3.92
N ALA A 140 14.67 -15.06 -4.99
CA ALA A 140 15.82 -15.97 -5.11
C ALA A 140 17.17 -15.21 -5.10
N CYS A 141 17.21 -14.00 -5.63
CA CYS A 141 18.43 -13.19 -5.73
C CYS A 141 18.74 -12.41 -4.45
N THR A 142 17.73 -11.85 -3.78
CA THR A 142 17.92 -11.02 -2.58
C THR A 142 18.48 -11.80 -1.37
N ASP A 143 19.26 -11.11 -0.54
CA ASP A 143 19.70 -11.53 0.79
C ASP A 143 19.07 -10.70 1.93
N ARG A 144 18.24 -9.70 1.61
CA ARG A 144 17.59 -8.83 2.60
C ARG A 144 16.22 -9.34 2.99
N GLU A 145 16.00 -9.46 4.29
CA GLU A 145 14.78 -10.04 4.83
C GLU A 145 13.54 -9.15 4.58
N SER A 146 13.72 -7.83 4.50
CA SER A 146 12.67 -6.86 4.17
C SER A 146 12.18 -6.93 2.73
N ASP A 147 12.99 -7.48 1.81
CA ASP A 147 12.64 -7.56 0.39
C ASP A 147 11.49 -8.53 0.17
N TYR A 148 11.41 -9.60 0.95
CA TYR A 148 10.29 -10.54 0.86
C TYR A 148 8.96 -9.92 1.28
N ASP A 149 8.97 -9.02 2.27
CA ASP A 149 7.78 -8.27 2.67
C ASP A 149 7.37 -7.25 1.58
N LEU A 150 8.35 -6.58 0.96
CA LEU A 150 8.12 -5.68 -0.17
C LEU A 150 7.56 -6.43 -1.39
N LEU A 151 8.14 -7.58 -1.75
CA LEU A 151 7.64 -8.45 -2.82
C LEU A 151 6.22 -8.96 -2.51
N SER A 152 5.92 -9.26 -1.24
CA SER A 152 4.57 -9.60 -0.81
C SER A 152 3.58 -8.44 -1.02
N GLU A 153 3.97 -7.19 -0.75
CA GLU A 153 3.12 -6.03 -1.05
C GLU A 153 2.89 -5.87 -2.56
N LEU A 154 3.93 -6.06 -3.37
CA LEU A 154 3.83 -5.95 -4.84
C LEU A 154 2.91 -7.03 -5.43
N LEU A 155 2.92 -8.26 -4.90
CA LEU A 155 2.02 -9.34 -5.30
C LEU A 155 0.55 -9.03 -4.98
N ILE A 156 0.29 -8.47 -3.80
CA ILE A 156 -1.06 -8.05 -3.41
C ILE A 156 -1.53 -6.88 -4.29
N HIS A 157 -0.65 -5.89 -4.50
CA HIS A 157 -0.95 -4.75 -5.35
C HIS A 157 -1.22 -5.17 -6.81
N ARG A 158 -0.53 -6.19 -7.31
CA ARG A 158 -0.78 -6.78 -8.64
C ARG A 158 -2.20 -7.34 -8.79
N ILE A 159 -2.75 -7.92 -7.71
CA ILE A 159 -4.12 -8.43 -7.65
C ILE A 159 -5.12 -7.27 -7.58
N GLU A 160 -4.86 -6.28 -6.73
CA GLU A 160 -5.71 -5.09 -6.60
C GLU A 160 -5.81 -4.28 -7.90
N LYS A 161 -4.76 -4.28 -8.73
CA LYS A 161 -4.67 -3.54 -10.01
C LYS A 161 -4.79 -4.43 -11.26
N LYS A 162 -5.47 -5.57 -11.16
CA LYS A 162 -5.62 -6.53 -12.27
C LYS A 162 -6.25 -5.96 -13.56
N ASP A 163 -7.02 -4.88 -13.45
CA ASP A 163 -7.71 -4.26 -14.60
C ASP A 163 -6.97 -3.03 -15.16
N SER A 164 -5.90 -2.55 -14.50
CA SER A 164 -5.14 -1.38 -14.93
C SER A 164 -3.85 -1.77 -15.66
N ARG A 165 -3.88 -1.78 -17.00
CA ARG A 165 -2.68 -2.04 -17.82
C ARG A 165 -1.54 -1.05 -17.53
N LYS A 166 -1.87 0.20 -17.22
CA LYS A 166 -0.89 1.24 -16.90
C LYS A 166 -0.13 0.92 -15.61
N ASP A 167 -0.85 0.54 -14.56
CA ASP A 167 -0.23 0.23 -13.27
C ASP A 167 0.58 -1.08 -13.33
N GLN A 168 0.12 -2.03 -14.15
CA GLN A 168 0.83 -3.28 -14.40
C GLN A 168 2.21 -3.09 -15.03
N ILE A 169 2.41 -2.07 -15.86
CA ILE A 169 3.73 -1.78 -16.44
C ILE A 169 4.70 -1.38 -15.33
N GLY A 170 4.29 -0.49 -14.43
CA GLY A 170 5.10 -0.08 -13.27
C GLY A 170 5.40 -1.25 -12.34
N LEU A 171 4.40 -2.05 -12.01
CA LEU A 171 4.53 -3.26 -11.18
C LEU A 171 5.52 -4.26 -11.78
N ASN A 172 5.40 -4.55 -13.08
CA ASN A 172 6.25 -5.53 -13.75
C ASN A 172 7.73 -5.20 -13.69
N LYS A 173 8.09 -3.92 -13.75
CA LYS A 173 9.48 -3.49 -13.61
C LYS A 173 9.88 -3.36 -12.14
N ALA A 174 8.98 -2.88 -11.28
CA ALA A 174 9.23 -2.72 -9.84
C ALA A 174 9.63 -4.05 -9.19
N VAL A 175 8.90 -5.14 -9.48
CA VAL A 175 9.17 -6.46 -8.90
C VAL A 175 10.55 -7.01 -9.30
N GLU A 176 11.07 -6.66 -10.47
CA GLU A 176 12.36 -7.15 -10.99
C GLU A 176 13.58 -6.46 -10.37
N ILE A 177 13.40 -5.28 -9.79
CA ILE A 177 14.51 -4.46 -9.27
C ILE A 177 14.57 -4.45 -7.75
N VAL A 178 13.72 -5.23 -7.06
CA VAL A 178 13.70 -5.27 -5.59
C VAL A 178 15.03 -5.74 -5.02
N ASP A 179 15.67 -6.74 -5.62
CA ASP A 179 16.98 -7.24 -5.18
C ASP A 179 18.15 -6.33 -5.58
N GLN A 180 17.89 -5.30 -6.40
CA GLN A 180 18.91 -4.40 -6.95
C GLN A 180 18.95 -3.04 -6.26
N ILE A 181 17.79 -2.51 -5.84
CA ILE A 181 17.68 -1.21 -5.20
C ILE A 181 18.25 -1.23 -3.78
N THR A 182 19.13 -0.30 -3.43
CA THR A 182 19.71 -0.20 -2.07
C THR A 182 18.68 0.26 -1.04
N ASP A 183 18.91 -0.06 0.24
CA ASP A 183 18.03 0.38 1.34
C ASP A 183 17.95 1.90 1.43
N GLU A 184 19.07 2.58 1.16
CA GLU A 184 19.16 4.04 1.17
C GLU A 184 18.35 4.65 0.01
N ALA A 185 18.52 4.14 -1.22
CA ALA A 185 17.76 4.60 -2.38
C ALA A 185 16.25 4.35 -2.22
N LEU A 186 15.87 3.16 -1.73
CA LEU A 186 14.48 2.82 -1.45
C LEU A 186 13.89 3.72 -0.36
N SER A 187 14.65 4.02 0.69
CA SER A 187 14.21 4.93 1.77
C SER A 187 14.00 6.35 1.26
N GLY A 188 14.97 6.89 0.52
CA GLY A 188 14.85 8.21 -0.12
C GLY A 188 13.64 8.28 -1.06
N LEU A 189 13.48 7.29 -1.93
CA LEU A 189 12.32 7.19 -2.83
C LEU A 189 10.99 7.16 -2.05
N THR A 190 10.93 6.38 -0.96
CA THR A 190 9.73 6.23 -0.13
C THR A 190 9.34 7.55 0.53
N ILE A 191 10.29 8.25 1.15
CA ILE A 191 10.04 9.54 1.81
C ILE A 191 9.69 10.62 0.78
N PHE A 192 10.42 10.70 -0.33
CA PHE A 192 10.12 11.67 -1.39
C PHE A 192 8.70 11.48 -1.92
N PHE A 193 8.31 10.22 -2.18
CA PHE A 193 6.96 9.88 -2.61
C PHE A 193 5.92 10.24 -1.55
N ALA A 194 6.17 9.92 -0.28
CA ALA A 194 5.24 10.18 0.81
C ALA A 194 4.97 11.68 0.99
N VAL A 195 6.01 12.51 0.95
CA VAL A 195 5.90 13.99 0.99
C VAL A 195 5.08 14.54 -0.18
N SER A 196 5.31 13.98 -1.37
CA SER A 196 4.65 14.44 -2.60
C SER A 196 3.19 14.01 -2.66
N GLN A 197 2.90 12.77 -2.25
CA GLN A 197 1.60 12.12 -2.47
C GLN A 197 0.61 12.32 -1.33
N TYR A 198 1.06 12.26 -0.08
CA TYR A 198 0.14 12.29 1.06
C TYR A 198 -0.15 13.73 1.50
N SER A 199 -1.38 13.93 1.95
CA SER A 199 -1.88 15.18 2.51
C SER A 199 -2.79 14.86 3.68
N PRO A 200 -2.78 15.65 4.76
CA PRO A 200 -3.74 15.48 5.83
C PRO A 200 -5.13 15.88 5.34
N VAL A 201 -6.16 15.18 5.82
CA VAL A 201 -7.56 15.56 5.61
C VAL A 201 -8.02 16.58 6.67
N ALA A 202 -7.37 16.58 7.84
CA ALA A 202 -7.70 17.50 8.92
C ALA A 202 -7.47 18.96 8.50
N GLY A 203 -8.50 19.80 8.66
CA GLY A 203 -8.46 21.23 8.34
C GLY A 203 -7.78 22.12 9.38
N PHE A 204 -7.11 21.53 10.37
CA PHE A 204 -6.41 22.25 11.44
C PHE A 204 -4.92 21.99 11.33
N LEU A 205 -4.11 23.04 11.25
CA LEU A 205 -2.66 22.92 10.99
C LEU A 205 -1.97 21.95 11.96
N ASP A 206 -2.15 22.14 13.27
CA ASP A 206 -1.50 21.30 14.29
C ASP A 206 -1.84 19.82 14.17
N GLN A 207 -3.13 19.52 13.93
CA GLN A 207 -3.60 18.15 13.76
C GLN A 207 -3.08 17.57 12.44
N GLY A 208 -3.10 18.36 11.37
CA GLY A 208 -2.59 17.96 10.06
C GLY A 208 -1.11 17.63 10.10
N LEU A 209 -0.29 18.49 10.74
CA LEU A 209 1.14 18.22 10.93
C LEU A 209 1.38 17.03 11.85
N SER A 210 0.61 16.88 12.94
CA SER A 210 0.73 15.70 13.81
C SER A 210 0.43 14.39 13.07
N ILE A 211 -0.58 14.37 12.19
CA ILE A 211 -0.89 13.20 11.35
C ILE A 211 0.28 12.87 10.41
N LEU A 212 0.85 13.89 9.75
CA LEU A 212 2.00 13.70 8.86
C LEU A 212 3.25 13.25 9.62
N ASP A 213 3.53 13.82 10.79
CA ASP A 213 4.66 13.44 11.63
C ASP A 213 4.54 11.99 12.11
N ASN A 214 3.34 11.59 12.55
CA ASN A 214 3.04 10.20 12.92
C ASN A 214 3.22 9.23 11.74
N LEU A 215 2.87 9.65 10.52
CA LEU A 215 3.12 8.86 9.31
C LEU A 215 4.63 8.72 9.07
N TYR A 216 5.39 9.81 9.07
CA TYR A 216 6.82 9.78 8.79
C TYR A 216 7.62 9.00 9.84
N ASN A 217 7.22 9.04 11.10
CA ASN A 217 7.83 8.23 12.17
C ASN A 217 7.75 6.71 11.92
N LYS A 218 6.83 6.24 11.08
CA LYS A 218 6.72 4.83 10.71
C LYS A 218 7.55 4.47 9.48
N LEU A 219 8.04 5.46 8.74
CA LEU A 219 8.81 5.28 7.50
C LEU A 219 10.32 5.22 7.80
N PRO A 220 11.17 4.72 6.87
CA PRO A 220 12.59 4.47 7.14
C PRO A 220 13.44 5.76 7.13
N LEU A 221 13.31 6.59 8.17
CA LEU A 221 14.03 7.86 8.29
C LEU A 221 15.51 7.72 8.65
N THR A 222 15.92 6.60 9.26
CA THR A 222 17.32 6.39 9.69
C THR A 222 18.28 6.13 8.52
N ASN A 223 17.74 5.75 7.36
CA ASN A 223 18.52 5.35 6.18
C ASN A 223 18.37 6.35 5.04
N LEU A 224 18.14 7.62 5.36
CA LEU A 224 17.99 8.66 4.34
C LEU A 224 19.33 8.92 3.63
N PRO A 225 19.35 8.91 2.29
CA PRO A 225 20.59 9.05 1.54
C PRO A 225 21.13 10.47 1.61
N VAL A 226 22.46 10.60 1.74
CA VAL A 226 23.16 11.90 1.87
C VAL A 226 23.85 12.32 0.58
N SER A 227 24.42 11.37 -0.18
CA SER A 227 25.06 11.67 -1.47
C SER A 227 24.02 11.84 -2.58
N LYS A 228 24.45 12.11 -3.80
CA LYS A 228 23.59 12.12 -4.99
C LYS A 228 23.51 10.75 -5.68
N ASP A 229 24.30 9.77 -5.25
CA ASP A 229 24.49 8.52 -5.98
C ASP A 229 23.21 7.68 -6.00
N TRP A 230 22.39 7.76 -4.94
CA TRP A 230 21.07 7.14 -4.90
C TRP A 230 20.14 7.66 -6.01
N LEU A 231 20.28 8.92 -6.46
CA LEU A 231 19.49 9.44 -7.57
C LEU A 231 19.93 8.84 -8.90
N GLU A 232 21.24 8.67 -9.09
CA GLU A 232 21.81 8.02 -10.26
C GLU A 232 21.39 6.53 -10.30
N GLU A 233 21.44 5.85 -9.15
CA GLU A 233 20.94 4.48 -8.97
C GLU A 233 19.45 4.37 -9.34
N LEU A 234 18.60 5.23 -8.78
CA LEU A 234 17.17 5.22 -9.06
C LEU A 234 16.85 5.54 -10.52
N ASP A 235 17.64 6.38 -11.20
CA ASP A 235 17.42 6.67 -12.63
C ASP A 235 17.81 5.46 -13.49
N VAL A 236 18.95 4.80 -13.19
CA VAL A 236 19.37 3.56 -13.85
C VAL A 236 18.34 2.44 -13.67
N LEU A 237 17.70 2.36 -12.50
CA LEU A 237 16.63 1.41 -12.22
C LEU A 237 15.26 1.83 -12.74
N ASP A 238 15.18 2.93 -13.51
CA ASP A 238 13.95 3.50 -14.04
C ASP A 238 12.91 3.92 -12.97
N ALA A 239 13.33 4.13 -11.72
CA ALA A 239 12.46 4.53 -10.62
C ALA A 239 12.22 6.05 -10.56
N VAL A 240 13.19 6.85 -10.99
CA VAL A 240 13.07 8.31 -11.11
C VAL A 240 13.62 8.81 -12.44
N ARG A 241 13.34 10.08 -12.75
CA ARG A 241 14.06 10.87 -13.75
C ARG A 241 14.65 12.09 -13.07
N VAL A 242 15.96 12.28 -13.19
CA VAL A 242 16.65 13.44 -12.62
C VAL A 242 16.67 14.57 -13.65
N SER A 243 16.19 15.75 -13.26
CA SER A 243 16.29 16.94 -14.12
C SER A 243 17.69 17.54 -14.07
N SER A 244 18.28 17.80 -15.23
CA SER A 244 19.56 18.51 -15.35
C SER A 244 19.43 20.04 -15.23
N MET A 245 18.22 20.60 -15.30
CA MET A 245 17.99 22.05 -15.40
C MET A 245 17.17 22.65 -14.26
N GLY A 246 16.54 21.83 -13.41
CA GLY A 246 15.69 22.29 -12.32
C GLY A 246 16.26 21.96 -10.94
N THR A 247 16.15 22.89 -10.00
CA THR A 247 16.36 22.61 -8.57
C THR A 247 15.04 22.21 -7.93
N LEU A 248 15.11 21.38 -6.90
CA LEU A 248 13.95 21.04 -6.10
C LEU A 248 13.55 22.24 -5.24
N LYS A 249 12.26 22.57 -5.18
CA LYS A 249 11.77 23.58 -4.22
C LYS A 249 12.05 23.09 -2.81
N LYS A 250 12.46 23.99 -1.93
CA LYS A 250 12.54 23.67 -0.50
C LYS A 250 11.17 23.23 0.01
N LEU A 251 11.15 22.31 0.98
CA LEU A 251 9.92 21.71 1.48
C LEU A 251 8.95 22.78 1.99
N GLU A 252 9.43 23.76 2.75
CA GLU A 252 8.59 24.83 3.27
C GLU A 252 7.93 25.65 2.16
N GLN A 253 8.62 25.85 1.03
CA GLN A 253 8.04 26.52 -0.13
C GLN A 253 7.03 25.61 -0.83
N TYR A 254 7.40 24.36 -1.07
CA TYR A 254 6.54 23.37 -1.70
C TYR A 254 5.23 23.16 -0.93
N TRP A 255 5.30 23.02 0.39
CA TRP A 255 4.13 22.87 1.25
C TRP A 255 3.34 24.16 1.46
N SER A 256 3.98 25.34 1.45
CA SER A 256 3.22 26.61 1.44
C SER A 256 2.32 26.73 0.21
N GLU A 257 2.78 26.20 -0.93
CA GLU A 257 2.00 26.18 -2.18
C GLU A 257 0.96 25.06 -2.20
N LYS A 258 1.24 23.93 -1.53
CA LYS A 258 0.34 22.77 -1.46
C LYS A 258 -0.78 22.95 -0.41
N PHE A 259 -0.48 23.59 0.71
CA PHE A 259 -1.38 23.73 1.88
C PHE A 259 -1.79 25.20 2.07
N THR A 260 -2.42 25.77 1.04
CA THR A 260 -2.79 27.20 1.00
C THR A 260 -3.83 27.60 2.03
N GLY A 261 -4.58 26.64 2.59
CA GLY A 261 -5.51 26.87 3.68
C GLY A 261 -4.81 27.03 5.03
N PHE A 262 -3.60 26.48 5.19
CA PHE A 262 -2.79 26.63 6.40
C PHE A 262 -1.84 27.81 6.33
N VAL A 263 -1.07 27.92 5.24
CA VAL A 263 0.06 28.86 5.15
C VAL A 263 -0.40 30.16 4.49
N THR A 264 -1.28 30.88 5.17
CA THR A 264 -1.84 32.15 4.73
C THR A 264 -2.15 33.07 5.90
N ALA A 265 -2.33 34.37 5.65
CA ALA A 265 -2.66 35.33 6.70
C ALA A 265 -4.10 35.16 7.20
N GLY A 266 -5.06 34.88 6.29
CA GLY A 266 -6.47 34.75 6.65
C GLY A 266 -7.18 36.10 6.76
N ILE A 267 -8.15 36.19 7.67
CA ILE A 267 -8.95 37.39 7.94
C ILE A 267 -8.61 37.96 9.30
N LYS A 268 -8.35 39.26 9.37
CA LYS A 268 -8.15 39.95 10.64
C LYS A 268 -9.45 39.98 11.46
N LYS A 269 -9.43 39.41 12.66
CA LYS A 269 -10.54 39.41 13.60
C LYS A 269 -10.87 40.84 14.03
N ASN A 270 -12.16 41.19 14.06
CA ASN A 270 -12.65 42.52 14.38
C ASN A 270 -12.07 43.66 13.50
N GLY A 271 -11.52 43.33 12.32
CA GLY A 271 -11.11 44.33 11.33
C GLY A 271 -12.28 44.84 10.49
N ASP A 272 -12.00 45.72 9.53
CA ASP A 272 -13.02 46.40 8.72
C ASP A 272 -13.98 45.43 8.00
N LYS A 273 -13.48 44.27 7.55
CA LYS A 273 -14.27 43.25 6.83
C LYS A 273 -15.06 42.30 7.76
N TRP A 274 -14.86 42.38 9.08
CA TRP A 274 -15.37 41.35 10.00
C TRP A 274 -16.90 41.28 10.05
N ASN A 275 -17.57 42.43 10.03
CA ASN A 275 -19.03 42.50 10.03
C ASN A 275 -19.62 41.92 8.75
N ASP A 276 -19.01 42.22 7.59
CA ASP A 276 -19.45 41.70 6.30
C ASP A 276 -19.33 40.17 6.26
N ILE A 277 -18.20 39.63 6.70
CA ILE A 277 -17.96 38.17 6.77
C ILE A 277 -18.95 37.49 7.72
N SER A 278 -19.20 38.11 8.88
CA SER A 278 -20.18 37.59 9.85
C SER A 278 -21.58 37.56 9.26
N ASN A 279 -21.98 38.60 8.52
CA ASN A 279 -23.26 38.65 7.82
C ASN A 279 -23.34 37.61 6.71
N MET A 280 -22.29 37.43 5.91
CA MET A 280 -22.23 36.41 4.86
C MET A 280 -22.44 35.00 5.41
N LEU A 281 -21.73 34.64 6.49
CA LEU A 281 -21.88 33.34 7.15
C LEU A 281 -23.30 33.16 7.71
N ASN A 282 -23.81 34.15 8.43
CA ASN A 282 -25.14 34.07 9.03
C ASN A 282 -26.24 33.92 7.98
N ASN A 283 -26.13 34.60 6.83
CA ASN A 283 -27.10 34.53 5.74
C ASN A 283 -27.18 33.14 5.11
N CYS A 284 -26.08 32.38 5.06
CA CYS A 284 -26.07 30.99 4.58
C CYS A 284 -26.22 29.95 5.72
N GLY A 285 -26.60 30.40 6.93
CA GLY A 285 -26.85 29.53 8.08
C GLY A 285 -25.60 29.01 8.79
N LEU A 286 -24.42 29.57 8.54
CA LEU A 286 -23.18 29.27 9.25
C LEU A 286 -22.89 30.30 10.36
N SER A 287 -22.32 29.84 11.47
CA SER A 287 -21.87 30.73 12.55
C SER A 287 -20.50 31.33 12.24
N ALA A 288 -20.23 32.57 12.68
CA ALA A 288 -18.88 33.14 12.67
C ALA A 288 -17.84 32.29 13.43
N ASN A 289 -18.29 31.47 14.40
CA ASN A 289 -17.44 30.51 15.12
C ASN A 289 -16.95 29.34 14.25
N PHE A 290 -17.42 29.24 13.01
CA PHE A 290 -16.88 28.31 12.02
C PHE A 290 -15.42 28.63 11.67
N LEU A 291 -15.05 29.92 11.69
CA LEU A 291 -13.66 30.35 11.46
C LEU A 291 -12.81 30.05 12.70
N ILE A 292 -11.62 29.50 12.47
CA ILE A 292 -10.68 29.07 13.50
C ILE A 292 -9.54 30.08 13.64
N THR A 293 -8.92 30.17 14.82
CA THR A 293 -7.76 31.06 15.00
C THR A 293 -6.58 30.58 14.16
N ASN A 294 -5.90 31.51 13.50
CA ASN A 294 -4.67 31.23 12.77
C ASN A 294 -3.53 31.00 13.76
N THR A 295 -2.99 29.79 13.80
CA THR A 295 -1.92 29.43 14.75
C THR A 295 -0.54 29.95 14.34
N LEU A 296 -0.41 30.51 13.14
CA LEU A 296 0.81 31.11 12.60
C LEU A 296 0.80 32.64 12.63
N LEU A 297 -0.34 33.26 12.95
CA LEU A 297 -0.50 34.70 12.95
C LEU A 297 -1.62 35.14 13.91
N ASP A 298 -1.22 35.74 15.03
CA ASP A 298 -2.15 36.24 16.05
C ASP A 298 -3.18 37.23 15.47
N ASP A 299 -4.38 37.24 16.06
CA ASP A 299 -5.53 38.06 15.66
C ASP A 299 -6.13 37.78 14.28
N TYR A 300 -5.65 36.77 13.56
CA TYR A 300 -6.24 36.34 12.29
C TYR A 300 -7.00 35.02 12.45
N VAL A 301 -7.97 34.80 11.57
CA VAL A 301 -8.76 33.57 11.50
C VAL A 301 -8.78 32.96 10.10
N LEU A 302 -9.07 31.66 10.04
CA LEU A 302 -9.05 30.84 8.83
C LEU A 302 -10.31 29.96 8.76
N ILE A 303 -10.71 29.62 7.55
CA ILE A 303 -11.55 28.45 7.26
C ILE A 303 -10.71 27.20 7.55
N PRO A 304 -11.24 26.20 8.29
CA PRO A 304 -10.49 25.01 8.65
C PRO A 304 -10.37 24.04 7.47
N VAL A 305 -9.47 24.34 6.53
CA VAL A 305 -9.18 23.53 5.33
C VAL A 305 -7.68 23.45 5.08
N VAL A 306 -7.26 22.36 4.44
CA VAL A 306 -5.88 22.19 3.96
C VAL A 306 -5.59 23.10 2.74
N ASP A 307 -6.56 23.26 1.85
CA ASP A 307 -6.53 24.14 0.68
C ASP A 307 -7.97 24.55 0.30
N GLU A 308 -8.11 25.50 -0.62
CA GLU A 308 -9.41 26.03 -1.03
C GLU A 308 -10.36 24.96 -1.61
N ASN A 309 -9.85 23.96 -2.34
CA ASN A 309 -10.70 22.93 -2.96
C ASN A 309 -11.34 22.02 -1.91
N ALA A 310 -10.74 21.91 -0.72
CA ALA A 310 -11.30 21.11 0.36
C ALA A 310 -12.63 21.68 0.90
N ILE A 311 -12.97 22.93 0.59
CA ILE A 311 -14.27 23.54 0.92
C ILE A 311 -15.43 22.72 0.32
N ASP A 312 -15.28 22.21 -0.90
CA ASP A 312 -16.32 21.45 -1.59
C ASP A 312 -16.65 20.11 -0.94
N SER A 313 -15.73 19.60 -0.11
CA SER A 313 -15.86 18.33 0.60
C SER A 313 -16.45 18.49 2.01
N PHE A 314 -16.83 19.71 2.43
CA PHE A 314 -17.42 19.90 3.75
C PHE A 314 -18.74 19.16 3.93
N VAL A 315 -18.87 18.55 5.11
CA VAL A 315 -20.06 17.86 5.58
C VAL A 315 -20.47 18.42 6.93
N GLN A 316 -21.78 18.54 7.15
CA GLN A 316 -22.39 18.91 8.42
C GLN A 316 -23.13 17.72 9.01
N THR A 317 -23.13 17.62 10.33
CA THR A 317 -23.89 16.60 11.04
C THR A 317 -25.31 17.07 11.28
N ARG A 318 -26.29 16.25 10.90
CA ARG A 318 -27.71 16.47 11.17
C ARG A 318 -28.25 15.32 12.02
N ILE A 319 -28.99 15.63 13.07
CA ILE A 319 -29.72 14.61 13.84
C ILE A 319 -31.03 14.31 13.10
N VAL A 320 -31.20 13.06 12.69
CA VAL A 320 -32.46 12.56 12.13
C VAL A 320 -33.40 12.21 13.28
N VAL A 321 -34.47 13.00 13.42
CA VAL A 321 -35.56 12.76 14.37
C VAL A 321 -36.63 11.93 13.64
N PRO A 322 -37.22 10.88 14.24
CA PRO A 322 -37.21 10.49 15.66
C PRO A 322 -36.13 9.48 16.08
N GLU A 323 -35.31 8.99 15.15
CA GLU A 323 -34.39 7.86 15.38
C GLU A 323 -33.11 8.21 16.13
N GLY A 324 -32.83 9.50 16.36
CA GLY A 324 -31.63 9.97 17.07
C GLY A 324 -30.32 9.66 16.35
N ARG A 325 -30.39 9.26 15.07
CA ARG A 325 -29.23 8.91 14.27
C ARG A 325 -28.55 10.19 13.76
N MET A 326 -27.22 10.25 13.89
CA MET A 326 -26.42 11.28 13.23
C MET A 326 -26.27 10.91 11.75
N ASP A 327 -26.67 11.84 10.89
CA ASP A 327 -26.46 11.78 9.45
C ASP A 327 -25.43 12.85 9.04
N PHE A 328 -24.66 12.56 8.00
CA PHE A 328 -23.65 13.47 7.46
C PHE A 328 -24.13 13.97 6.10
N CYS A 329 -24.51 15.24 6.05
CA CYS A 329 -24.99 15.85 4.82
C CYS A 329 -23.91 16.80 4.27
N PRO A 330 -23.62 16.81 2.96
CA PRO A 330 -22.78 17.84 2.36
C PRO A 330 -23.30 19.25 2.64
N PHE A 331 -22.40 20.23 2.69
CA PHE A 331 -22.77 21.64 2.70
C PHE A 331 -23.54 21.99 1.42
N SER A 332 -24.47 22.95 1.50
CA SER A 332 -25.20 23.45 0.33
C SER A 332 -24.28 24.23 -0.61
N ASP A 333 -24.69 24.36 -1.88
CA ASP A 333 -23.94 25.15 -2.87
C ASP A 333 -23.78 26.61 -2.44
N GLU A 334 -24.80 27.19 -1.78
CA GLU A 334 -24.75 28.54 -1.22
C GLU A 334 -23.71 28.65 -0.09
N GLN A 335 -23.67 27.68 0.83
CA GLN A 335 -22.67 27.65 1.90
C GLN A 335 -21.26 27.56 1.33
N LYS A 336 -21.03 26.68 0.35
CA LYS A 336 -19.73 26.53 -0.31
C LYS A 336 -19.32 27.81 -1.04
N GLN A 337 -20.24 28.42 -1.78
CA GLN A 337 -19.98 29.67 -2.48
C GLN A 337 -19.58 30.81 -1.53
N VAL A 338 -20.27 30.93 -0.39
CA VAL A 338 -19.91 31.91 0.65
C VAL A 338 -18.50 31.64 1.20
N LEU A 339 -18.15 30.38 1.47
CA LEU A 339 -16.82 30.03 1.97
C LEU A 339 -15.71 30.33 0.95
N HIS A 340 -15.91 30.04 -0.34
CA HIS A 340 -14.98 30.47 -1.39
C HIS A 340 -14.83 31.98 -1.47
N GLN A 341 -15.94 32.73 -1.35
CA GLN A 341 -15.87 34.20 -1.31
C GLN A 341 -15.05 34.68 -0.12
N ILE A 342 -15.26 34.15 1.09
CA ILE A 342 -14.48 34.49 2.28
C ILE A 342 -13.00 34.13 2.10
N PHE A 343 -12.69 32.97 1.52
CA PHE A 343 -11.32 32.56 1.22
C PHE A 343 -10.62 33.56 0.29
N SER A 344 -11.33 34.05 -0.73
CA SER A 344 -10.81 35.06 -1.66
C SER A 344 -10.52 36.42 -1.00
N MET A 345 -11.16 36.71 0.14
CA MET A 345 -11.00 37.95 0.90
C MET A 345 -9.80 37.97 1.84
N TYR A 346 -9.08 36.86 1.97
CA TYR A 346 -7.88 36.74 2.81
C TYR A 346 -6.85 37.83 2.50
N ASP A 347 -6.13 38.25 3.54
CA ASP A 347 -5.08 39.24 3.43
C ASP A 347 -3.89 38.67 2.63
N LYS A 348 -3.51 39.39 1.57
CA LYS A 348 -2.42 39.01 0.66
C LYS A 348 -1.19 39.91 0.83
N SER A 349 -1.14 40.69 1.91
CA SER A 349 0.00 41.55 2.23
C SER A 349 1.29 40.74 2.26
N PRO A 350 2.32 41.11 1.47
CA PRO A 350 3.60 40.41 1.44
C PRO A 350 4.24 40.28 2.83
N ASP A 351 4.11 41.31 3.67
CA ASP A 351 4.70 41.33 5.01
C ASP A 351 4.05 40.28 5.93
N LEU A 352 2.72 40.12 5.86
CA LEU A 352 2.01 39.12 6.65
C LEU A 352 2.30 37.70 6.15
N LEU A 353 2.32 37.51 4.82
CA LEU A 353 2.65 36.21 4.24
C LEU A 353 4.08 35.77 4.58
N ASN A 354 5.03 36.71 4.65
CA ASN A 354 6.39 36.41 5.10
C ASN A 354 6.43 36.03 6.58
N LYS A 355 5.69 36.73 7.45
CA LYS A 355 5.56 36.36 8.87
C LYS A 355 5.00 34.94 9.04
N VAL A 356 3.91 34.64 8.34
CA VAL A 356 3.27 33.32 8.36
C VAL A 356 4.22 32.22 7.89
N LYS A 357 4.96 32.46 6.80
CA LYS A 357 5.95 31.49 6.29
C LYS A 357 7.08 31.23 7.28
N ASN A 358 7.59 32.26 7.96
CA ASN A 358 8.62 32.09 8.98
C ASN A 358 8.10 31.29 10.17
N ALA A 359 6.91 31.63 10.68
CA ALA A 359 6.25 30.88 11.76
C ALA A 359 5.96 29.43 11.33
N PHE A 360 5.61 29.20 10.07
CA PHE A 360 5.40 27.86 9.54
C PHE A 360 6.67 27.02 9.58
N VAL A 361 7.83 27.58 9.20
CA VAL A 361 9.12 26.87 9.29
C VAL A 361 9.45 26.48 10.72
N GLU A 362 9.27 27.40 11.68
CA GLU A 362 9.45 27.12 13.12
C GLU A 362 8.49 26.02 13.59
N LYS A 363 7.24 26.05 13.10
CA LYS A 363 6.25 25.04 13.41
C LYS A 363 6.62 23.67 12.87
N LEU A 364 7.11 23.58 11.64
CA LEU A 364 7.62 22.34 11.06
C LEU A 364 8.79 21.78 11.89
N ASP A 365 9.67 22.65 12.39
CA ASP A 365 10.81 22.25 13.23
C ASP A 365 10.42 21.71 14.61
N SER A 366 9.20 21.98 15.07
CA SER A 366 8.71 21.47 16.35
C SER A 366 8.32 19.99 16.30
N PHE A 367 8.23 19.41 15.10
CA PHE A 367 7.91 17.99 14.86
C PHE A 367 9.17 17.26 14.40
N GLU A 368 9.59 16.22 15.13
CA GLU A 368 10.92 15.60 14.95
C GLU A 368 11.07 14.88 13.60
N ALA A 369 10.08 14.09 13.19
CA ALA A 369 10.14 13.38 11.92
C ALA A 369 10.00 14.35 10.74
N ILE A 370 9.07 15.31 10.82
CA ILE A 370 8.93 16.38 9.81
C ILE A 370 10.23 17.16 9.67
N LYS A 371 10.87 17.55 10.78
CA LYS A 371 12.16 18.26 10.76
C LYS A 371 13.23 17.45 10.03
N THR A 372 13.34 16.16 10.35
CA THR A 372 14.28 15.24 9.69
C THR A 372 14.01 15.18 8.18
N VAL A 373 12.76 14.96 7.79
CA VAL A 373 12.32 14.93 6.38
C VAL A 373 12.62 16.26 5.68
N ARG A 374 12.38 17.40 6.34
CA ARG A 374 12.61 18.73 5.77
C ARG A 374 14.09 18.98 5.51
N LEU A 375 14.95 18.69 6.47
CA LEU A 375 16.39 18.88 6.32
C LEU A 375 16.93 18.01 5.17
N TRP A 376 16.49 16.76 5.10
CA TRP A 376 16.85 15.84 4.02
C TRP A 376 16.29 16.26 2.64
N TRP A 377 15.00 16.60 2.56
CA TRP A 377 14.38 17.07 1.32
C TRP A 377 15.11 18.30 0.78
N ASN A 378 15.46 19.24 1.67
CA ASN A 378 16.16 20.46 1.31
C ASN A 378 17.64 20.23 0.90
N SER A 379 18.21 19.05 1.15
CA SER A 379 19.54 18.69 0.64
C SER A 379 19.52 18.07 -0.76
N ILE A 380 18.35 17.74 -1.32
CA ILE A 380 18.23 17.15 -2.66
C ILE A 380 18.56 18.23 -3.72
N PRO A 381 19.62 18.04 -4.52
CA PRO A 381 20.15 19.12 -5.38
C PRO A 381 19.30 19.38 -6.63
N HIS A 382 18.65 18.34 -7.15
CA HIS A 382 17.97 18.38 -8.44
C HIS A 382 16.49 18.06 -8.29
N ALA A 383 15.67 18.69 -9.13
CA ALA A 383 14.29 18.28 -9.28
C ALA A 383 14.23 16.85 -9.84
N ILE A 384 13.41 16.00 -9.24
CA ILE A 384 13.22 14.61 -9.67
C ILE A 384 11.75 14.35 -9.98
N THR A 385 11.50 13.47 -10.95
CA THR A 385 10.16 12.98 -11.26
C THR A 385 10.10 11.49 -10.99
N VAL A 386 9.21 11.06 -10.09
CA VAL A 386 9.01 9.64 -9.78
C VAL A 386 8.26 8.96 -10.93
N THR A 387 8.84 7.90 -11.49
CA THR A 387 8.24 7.14 -12.60
C THR A 387 7.09 6.26 -12.12
N ALA A 388 6.44 5.52 -13.02
CA ALA A 388 5.47 4.49 -12.63
C ALA A 388 6.11 3.37 -11.78
N VAL A 389 7.37 3.02 -12.06
CA VAL A 389 8.15 2.02 -11.32
C VAL A 389 8.41 2.52 -9.91
N GLY A 390 8.98 3.72 -9.79
CA GLY A 390 9.30 4.30 -8.48
C GLY A 390 8.07 4.53 -7.63
N ARG A 391 6.94 4.94 -8.23
CA ARG A 391 5.67 5.14 -7.52
C ARG A 391 5.18 3.87 -6.85
N VAL A 392 5.22 2.75 -7.58
CA VAL A 392 4.77 1.45 -7.07
C VAL A 392 5.71 0.93 -6.00
N LEU A 393 7.03 1.04 -6.19
CA LEU A 393 8.02 0.66 -5.18
C LEU A 393 7.89 1.48 -3.89
N ALA A 394 7.82 2.80 -4.02
CA ALA A 394 7.69 3.72 -2.91
C ALA A 394 6.41 3.45 -2.11
N HIS A 395 5.29 3.30 -2.81
CA HIS A 395 4.01 3.00 -2.19
C HIS A 395 4.00 1.64 -1.50
N ALA A 396 4.52 0.59 -2.17
CA ALA A 396 4.60 -0.75 -1.59
C ALA A 396 5.49 -0.75 -0.33
N ASN A 397 6.64 -0.08 -0.36
CA ASN A 397 7.50 0.02 0.82
C ASN A 397 6.87 0.88 1.94
N ALA A 398 6.16 1.95 1.59
CA ALA A 398 5.41 2.73 2.57
C ALA A 398 4.32 1.89 3.25
N LYS A 399 3.55 1.11 2.48
CA LYS A 399 2.48 0.24 2.99
C LYS A 399 3.01 -0.94 3.81
N ARG A 400 4.20 -1.45 3.46
CA ARG A 400 4.93 -2.43 4.28
C ARG A 400 5.24 -1.86 5.67
N CYS A 401 5.66 -0.60 5.74
CA CYS A 401 5.96 0.12 6.98
C CYS A 401 4.69 0.51 7.77
N ASP A 402 3.65 0.99 7.08
CA ASP A 402 2.36 1.35 7.67
C ASP A 402 1.19 0.79 6.84
N PRO A 403 0.61 -0.36 7.25
CA PRO A 403 -0.51 -0.98 6.56
C PRO A 403 -1.79 -0.13 6.53
N SER A 404 -1.87 0.97 7.30
CA SER A 404 -3.02 1.89 7.27
C SER A 404 -3.00 2.84 6.07
N ILE A 405 -1.88 2.90 5.34
CA ILE A 405 -1.77 3.69 4.11
C ILE A 405 -2.77 3.15 3.07
N PRO A 406 -3.59 4.03 2.45
CA PRO A 406 -4.57 3.61 1.46
C PRO A 406 -3.89 3.04 0.21
N ASN A 407 -4.65 2.23 -0.53
CA ASN A 407 -4.20 1.69 -1.81
C ASN A 407 -3.84 2.81 -2.78
N LEU A 408 -2.84 2.57 -3.62
CA LEU A 408 -2.42 3.51 -4.64
C LEU A 408 -3.57 3.67 -5.63
N ASN A 409 -3.98 4.90 -5.95
CA ASN A 409 -5.04 5.15 -6.93
C ASN A 409 -4.52 5.08 -8.37
#